data_AF-A0A7W7PX03-F1
#
_entry.id   AF-A0A7W7PX03-F1
#
_cell.length_a   1.000
_cell.length_b   1.000
_cell.length_c   1.000
_cell.angle_alpha   90.00
_cell.angle_beta   90.00
_cell.angle_gamma   90.00
#
_symmetry.space_group_name_H-M   'P 1'
#
loop_
_entity.id
_entity.type
_entity.pdbx_description
1 polymer ?
#
loop_
_entity_poly.entity_id
_entity_poly.type
_entity_poly.pdbx_seq_one_letter_code
_entity_poly.pdbx_strand_id
1 'polypeptide(L)'
;MERFETESLALMPGQKVRARVLSHHPWGVIVEIAGYENAGLSASIDMIQQFSGTTSSYDELLALFPPVGSQIEAVIEQIHRWHPPVSVRLSIRPADLESLVWNCDFCGERITLSPGGDALVLDSRSHDGPGSHTVISHRHCLAERIRPENAGERARARKIGRMC
;
A
#
# COMPACT_ATOMS: atom_id res chain seq x y z
N MET A 1 15.75 23.36 10.67
CA MET A 1 14.58 22.47 10.49
C MET A 1 15.14 21.18 9.89
N GLU A 2 15.31 20.15 10.71
CA GLU A 2 15.82 18.86 10.27
C GLU A 2 14.89 18.31 9.18
N ARG A 3 15.48 18.01 8.03
CA ARG A 3 14.76 17.44 6.90
C ARG A 3 14.32 16.05 7.34
N PHE A 4 13.02 15.82 7.45
CA PHE A 4 12.48 14.50 7.73
C PHE A 4 12.84 13.59 6.55
N GLU A 5 13.93 12.83 6.69
CA GLU A 5 14.24 11.73 5.78
C GLU A 5 13.33 10.58 6.19
N THR A 6 12.13 10.50 5.59
CA THR A 6 11.36 9.26 5.66
C THR A 6 12.26 8.17 5.09
N GLU A 7 12.72 7.27 5.96
CA GLU A 7 13.48 6.09 5.54
C GLU A 7 12.70 5.43 4.41
N SER A 8 13.39 5.21 3.29
CA SER A 8 12.79 4.51 2.16
C SER A 8 12.68 3.04 2.56
N LEU A 9 11.60 2.69 3.24
CA LEU A 9 11.19 1.31 3.38
C LEU A 9 10.96 0.80 1.96
N ALA A 10 11.76 -0.19 1.53
CA ALA A 10 11.65 -0.86 0.24
C ALA A 10 10.38 -1.74 0.15
N LEU A 11 9.25 -1.20 0.60
CA LEU A 11 7.92 -1.77 0.60
C LEU A 11 7.11 -1.09 -0.51
N MET A 12 6.49 -1.90 -1.35
CA MET A 12 5.68 -1.43 -2.48
C MET A 12 4.31 -2.09 -2.46
N PRO A 13 3.22 -1.37 -2.77
CA PRO A 13 1.94 -1.99 -3.07
C PRO A 13 2.09 -3.08 -4.13
N GLY A 14 1.38 -4.19 -3.96
CA GLY A 14 1.46 -5.38 -4.79
C GLY A 14 2.60 -6.34 -4.43
N GLN A 15 3.54 -5.94 -3.56
CA GLN A 15 4.59 -6.82 -3.06
C GLN A 15 4.01 -7.91 -2.15
N LYS A 16 4.39 -9.16 -2.41
CA LYS A 16 4.10 -10.28 -1.52
C LYS A 16 5.05 -10.26 -0.32
N VAL A 17 4.50 -10.49 0.86
CA VAL A 17 5.23 -10.50 2.12
C VAL A 17 4.75 -11.64 3.01
N ARG A 18 5.63 -12.09 3.89
CA ARG A 18 5.27 -12.93 5.04
C ARG A 18 5.03 -12.05 6.25
N ALA A 19 3.96 -12.31 6.98
CA ALA A 19 3.63 -11.58 8.19
C ALA A 19 3.26 -12.53 9.33
N ARG A 20 3.49 -12.11 10.57
CA ARG A 20 3.08 -12.82 11.79
C ARG A 20 1.92 -12.09 12.45
N VAL A 21 0.85 -12.80 12.79
CA VAL A 21 -0.30 -12.21 13.48
C VAL A 21 0.06 -11.93 14.93
N LEU A 22 -0.08 -10.67 15.37
CA LEU A 22 0.24 -10.25 16.73
C LEU A 22 -1.00 -10.18 17.62
N SER A 23 -2.09 -9.63 17.12
CA SER A 23 -3.33 -9.45 17.88
C SER A 23 -4.55 -9.37 16.99
N HIS A 24 -5.71 -9.67 17.58
CA HIS A 24 -7.01 -9.48 16.97
C HIS A 24 -7.66 -8.18 17.45
N HIS A 25 -8.43 -7.58 16.56
CA HIS A 25 -9.29 -6.43 16.81
C HIS A 25 -10.66 -6.68 16.16
N PRO A 26 -11.73 -6.00 16.60
CA PRO A 26 -13.06 -6.19 16.02
C PRO A 26 -13.14 -5.94 14.50
N TRP A 27 -12.25 -5.11 13.97
CA TRP A 27 -12.17 -4.79 12.54
C TRP A 27 -11.20 -5.66 11.75
N GLY A 28 -10.27 -6.35 12.42
CA GLY A 28 -9.20 -7.08 11.73
C GLY A 28 -8.05 -7.50 12.61
N VAL A 29 -6.85 -7.57 12.06
CA VAL A 29 -5.67 -8.05 12.79
C VAL A 29 -4.47 -7.12 12.64
N ILE A 30 -3.68 -7.03 13.71
CA ILE A 30 -2.36 -6.40 13.68
C ILE A 30 -1.34 -7.48 13.39
N VAL A 31 -0.40 -7.15 12.52
CA VAL A 31 0.63 -8.08 12.06
C VAL A 31 2.01 -7.43 12.08
N GLU A 32 3.03 -8.27 12.11
CA GLU A 32 4.42 -7.90 11.95
C GLU A 32 4.91 -8.44 10.61
N ILE A 33 5.47 -7.58 9.76
CA ILE A 33 6.02 -8.01 8.47
C ILE A 33 7.44 -8.53 8.71
N ALA A 34 7.71 -9.75 8.24
CA ALA A 34 9.03 -10.37 8.40
C ALA A 34 10.12 -9.53 7.72
N GLY A 35 11.20 -9.23 8.45
CA GLY A 35 12.31 -8.37 8.01
C GLY A 35 12.09 -6.87 8.26
N TYR A 36 10.98 -6.48 8.89
CA TYR A 36 10.64 -5.08 9.20
C TYR A 36 10.21 -4.86 10.66
N GLU A 37 10.62 -5.75 11.57
CA GLU A 37 10.16 -5.81 12.97
C GLU A 37 10.43 -4.51 13.75
N ASN A 38 11.49 -3.76 13.39
CA ASN A 38 11.90 -2.52 14.05
C ASN A 38 11.91 -1.31 13.11
N ALA A 39 11.21 -1.39 11.99
CA ALA A 39 11.28 -0.41 10.90
C ALA A 39 10.39 0.84 11.12
N GLY A 40 9.92 1.09 12.35
CA GLY A 40 9.02 2.21 12.66
C GLY A 40 7.71 2.16 11.88
N LEU A 41 7.21 0.96 11.58
CA LEU A 41 5.96 0.74 10.85
C LEU A 41 4.92 0.00 11.71
N SER A 42 3.65 0.21 11.38
CA SER A 42 2.51 -0.55 11.89
C SER A 42 1.82 -1.22 10.72
N ALA A 43 1.68 -2.55 10.75
CA ALA A 43 1.03 -3.31 9.70
C ALA A 43 -0.27 -3.96 10.19
N SER A 44 -1.28 -3.96 9.32
CA SER A 44 -2.60 -4.48 9.65
C SER A 44 -3.33 -5.07 8.45
N ILE A 45 -4.32 -5.91 8.73
CA ILE A 45 -5.26 -6.45 7.76
C ILE A 45 -6.66 -6.07 8.23
N ASP A 46 -7.41 -5.33 7.41
CA ASP A 46 -8.81 -5.01 7.67
C ASP A 46 -9.69 -6.16 7.16
N MET A 47 -10.09 -7.04 8.08
CA MET A 47 -10.84 -8.24 7.78
C MET A 47 -12.28 -7.92 7.37
N ILE A 48 -12.88 -6.89 7.95
CA ILE A 48 -14.22 -6.42 7.57
C ILE A 48 -14.20 -5.92 6.14
N GLN A 49 -13.27 -5.02 5.80
CA GLN A 49 -13.15 -4.46 4.45
C GLN A 49 -12.92 -5.57 3.40
N GLN A 50 -12.14 -6.59 3.73
CA GLN A 50 -11.78 -7.65 2.79
C GLN A 50 -12.90 -8.67 2.58
N PHE A 51 -13.62 -9.07 3.62
CA PHE A 51 -14.48 -10.26 3.58
C PHE A 51 -15.96 -10.01 3.85
N SER A 52 -16.36 -8.84 4.35
CA SER A 52 -17.78 -8.56 4.67
C SER A 52 -18.73 -8.65 3.47
N GLY A 53 -18.23 -8.41 2.25
CA GLY A 53 -19.02 -8.58 1.01
C GLY A 53 -19.18 -10.03 0.56
N THR A 54 -18.44 -10.97 1.17
CA THR A 54 -18.42 -12.39 0.80
C THR A 54 -18.90 -13.32 1.90
N THR A 55 -19.08 -12.81 3.13
CA THR A 55 -19.62 -13.59 4.26
C THR A 55 -21.10 -13.26 4.49
N SER A 56 -21.84 -14.26 4.95
CA SER A 56 -23.28 -14.17 5.21
C SER A 56 -23.59 -13.86 6.69
N SER A 57 -22.61 -14.01 7.58
CA SER A 57 -22.75 -13.73 9.01
C SER A 57 -21.46 -13.22 9.65
N TYR A 58 -21.58 -12.68 10.86
CA TYR A 58 -20.43 -12.25 11.66
C TYR A 58 -19.57 -13.42 12.15
N ASP A 59 -20.18 -14.56 12.49
CA ASP A 59 -19.45 -15.76 12.92
C ASP A 59 -18.63 -16.36 11.77
N GLU A 60 -19.17 -16.34 10.55
CA GLU A 60 -18.44 -16.74 9.35
C GLU A 60 -17.24 -15.81 9.10
N LEU A 61 -17.42 -14.51 9.30
CA LEU A 61 -16.32 -13.55 9.20
C LEU A 61 -15.23 -13.83 10.26
N LEU A 62 -15.60 -14.06 11.52
CA LEU A 62 -14.65 -14.36 12.59
C LEU A 62 -13.88 -15.66 12.32
N ALA A 63 -14.51 -16.66 11.70
CA ALA A 63 -13.85 -17.90 11.33
C ALA A 63 -12.72 -17.71 10.29
N LEU A 64 -12.73 -16.58 9.55
CA LEU A 64 -11.67 -16.23 8.60
C LEU A 64 -10.47 -15.51 9.26
N PHE A 65 -10.57 -15.11 10.53
CA PHE A 65 -9.47 -14.41 11.19
C PHE A 65 -8.29 -15.36 11.39
N PRO A 66 -7.09 -15.01 10.89
CA PRO A 66 -5.92 -15.86 11.07
C PRO A 66 -5.53 -15.91 12.57
N PRO A 67 -5.19 -17.08 13.13
CA PRO A 67 -4.88 -17.18 14.56
C PRO A 67 -3.72 -16.30 15.00
N VAL A 68 -3.76 -15.77 16.23
CA VAL A 68 -2.63 -15.05 16.82
C VAL A 68 -1.40 -15.96 16.90
N GLY A 69 -0.24 -15.44 16.52
CA GLY A 69 1.02 -16.16 16.44
C GLY A 69 1.27 -16.91 15.13
N SER A 70 0.25 -17.06 14.27
CA SER A 70 0.42 -17.71 12.96
C SER A 70 1.21 -16.85 11.98
N GLN A 71 1.90 -17.51 11.05
CA GLN A 71 2.49 -16.87 9.87
C GLN A 71 1.53 -16.95 8.70
N ILE A 72 1.42 -15.85 7.95
CA ILE A 72 0.54 -15.70 6.80
C ILE A 72 1.30 -15.10 5.62
N GLU A 73 0.91 -15.52 4.42
CA GLU A 73 1.26 -14.82 3.18
C GLU A 73 0.25 -13.70 2.95
N ALA A 74 0.74 -12.51 2.63
CA ALA A 74 -0.08 -11.35 2.36
C ALA A 74 0.51 -10.54 1.21
N VAL A 75 -0.29 -9.67 0.61
CA VAL A 75 0.18 -8.65 -0.33
C VAL A 75 0.03 -7.27 0.30
N ILE A 76 0.99 -6.38 0.07
CA ILE A 76 0.88 -4.99 0.50
C ILE A 76 -0.20 -4.33 -0.34
N GLU A 77 -1.29 -3.91 0.30
CA GLU A 77 -2.40 -3.22 -0.37
C GLU A 77 -2.12 -1.71 -0.43
N GLN A 78 -1.76 -1.12 0.72
CA GLN A 78 -1.53 0.32 0.85
C GLN A 78 -0.38 0.63 1.81
N ILE A 79 0.29 1.75 1.57
CA ILE A 79 1.31 2.29 2.45
C ILE A 79 1.01 3.78 2.66
N HIS A 80 0.84 4.17 3.92
CA HIS A 80 0.58 5.55 4.34
C HIS A 80 1.81 6.09 5.06
N ARG A 81 2.48 7.05 4.43
CA ARG A 81 3.74 7.65 4.90
C ARG A 81 3.59 9.11 5.33
N TRP A 82 2.37 9.51 5.74
CA TRP A 82 2.08 10.89 6.07
C TRP A 82 2.65 11.32 7.43
N HIS A 83 2.63 10.40 8.39
CA HIS A 83 3.17 10.57 9.74
C HIS A 83 3.82 9.26 10.20
N PRO A 84 4.89 9.29 11.02
CA PRO A 84 5.38 8.10 11.70
C PRO A 84 4.40 7.65 12.81
N PRO A 85 4.27 6.33 13.07
CA PRO A 85 4.87 5.24 12.30
C PRO A 85 4.21 5.07 10.92
N VAL A 86 4.99 4.60 9.94
CA VAL A 86 4.46 4.27 8.60
C VAL A 86 3.36 3.22 8.76
N SER A 87 2.17 3.49 8.23
CA SER A 87 1.05 2.56 8.33
C SER A 87 0.94 1.73 7.05
N VAL A 88 0.98 0.41 7.18
CA VAL A 88 0.90 -0.54 6.06
C VAL A 88 -0.40 -1.34 6.20
N ARG A 89 -1.20 -1.35 5.13
CA ARG A 89 -2.35 -2.26 5.03
C ARG A 89 -2.01 -3.42 4.12
N LEU A 90 -2.27 -4.63 4.59
CA LEU A 90 -2.04 -5.86 3.87
C LEU A 90 -3.39 -6.49 3.47
N SER A 91 -3.37 -7.25 2.38
CA SER A 91 -4.48 -8.11 1.97
C SER A 91 -4.07 -9.57 1.97
N ILE A 92 -4.98 -10.42 2.45
CA ILE A 92 -4.87 -11.89 2.40
C ILE A 92 -5.91 -12.50 1.48
N ARG A 93 -6.67 -11.69 0.74
CA ARG A 93 -7.65 -12.20 -0.22
C ARG A 93 -6.94 -12.96 -1.34
N PRO A 94 -7.41 -14.16 -1.72
CA PRO A 94 -6.81 -14.93 -2.80
C PRO A 94 -6.61 -14.14 -4.09
N ALA A 95 -7.62 -13.36 -4.49
CA ALA A 95 -7.55 -12.53 -5.69
C ALA A 95 -6.43 -11.47 -5.63
N ASP A 96 -6.18 -10.86 -4.48
CA ASP A 96 -5.13 -9.85 -4.33
C ASP A 96 -3.74 -10.50 -4.27
N LEU A 97 -3.63 -11.71 -3.70
CA LEU A 97 -2.41 -12.52 -3.72
C LEU A 97 -2.03 -12.97 -5.14
N GLU A 98 -3.01 -13.21 -6.00
CA GLU A 98 -2.77 -13.51 -7.42
C GLU A 98 -2.42 -12.25 -8.21
N SER A 99 -3.25 -11.21 -8.09
CA SER A 99 -3.11 -9.96 -8.84
C SER A 99 -3.83 -8.81 -8.12
N LEU A 100 -3.10 -8.04 -7.31
CA LEU A 100 -3.64 -6.82 -6.73
C LEU A 100 -3.92 -5.79 -7.84
N VAL A 101 -5.18 -5.39 -7.97
CA VAL A 101 -5.61 -4.37 -8.95
C VAL A 101 -6.02 -3.10 -8.23
N TRP A 102 -5.61 -1.96 -8.77
CA TRP A 102 -5.96 -0.63 -8.28
C TRP A 102 -6.59 0.21 -9.39
N ASN A 103 -7.08 1.41 -9.06
CA ASN A 103 -7.46 2.39 -10.06
C ASN A 103 -6.32 3.39 -10.25
N CYS A 104 -5.95 3.69 -11.48
CA CYS A 104 -4.97 4.72 -11.78
C CYS A 104 -5.44 6.07 -11.22
N ASP A 105 -4.58 6.75 -10.47
CA ASP A 105 -4.87 8.05 -9.84
C ASP A 105 -5.08 9.19 -10.86
N PHE A 106 -4.81 8.93 -12.15
CA PHE A 106 -5.00 9.89 -13.23
C PHE A 106 -6.23 9.59 -14.10
N CYS A 107 -6.27 8.43 -14.77
CA CYS A 107 -7.39 8.10 -15.66
C CYS A 107 -8.53 7.35 -14.96
N GLY A 108 -8.28 6.76 -13.79
CA GLY A 108 -9.27 5.96 -13.07
C GLY A 108 -9.48 4.54 -13.58
N GLU A 109 -8.84 4.16 -14.68
CA GLU A 109 -8.89 2.79 -15.20
C GLU A 109 -8.12 1.82 -14.30
N ARG A 110 -8.48 0.54 -14.38
CA ARG A 110 -7.85 -0.51 -13.56
C ARG A 110 -6.40 -0.74 -14.00
N ILE A 111 -5.54 -1.01 -13.02
CA ILE A 111 -4.11 -1.24 -13.21
C ILE A 111 -3.60 -2.31 -12.25
N THR A 112 -2.64 -3.13 -12.68
CA THR A 112 -2.15 -4.25 -11.87
C THR A 112 -0.87 -3.85 -11.12
N LEU A 113 -0.90 -3.98 -9.79
CA LEU A 113 0.19 -3.62 -8.88
C LEU A 113 1.19 -4.76 -8.62
N SER A 114 0.85 -6.01 -8.97
CA SER A 114 1.73 -7.17 -8.69
C SER A 114 3.08 -7.05 -9.42
N PRO A 115 4.14 -7.74 -8.95
CA PRO A 115 5.41 -7.81 -9.68
C PRO A 115 5.21 -8.22 -11.14
N GLY A 116 5.75 -7.44 -12.08
CA GLY A 116 5.55 -7.61 -13.52
C GLY A 116 4.30 -6.94 -14.11
N GLY A 117 3.48 -6.30 -13.27
CA GLY A 117 2.35 -5.47 -13.69
C GLY A 117 2.74 -4.17 -14.40
N ASP A 118 1.74 -3.46 -14.87
CA ASP A 118 1.86 -2.23 -15.65
C ASP A 118 1.88 -0.94 -14.80
N ALA A 119 1.69 -1.09 -13.49
CA ALA A 119 1.69 0.04 -12.56
C ALA A 119 3.06 0.68 -12.33
N LEU A 120 3.03 2.01 -12.25
CA LEU A 120 4.04 2.82 -11.60
C LEU A 120 3.52 3.24 -10.23
N VAL A 121 4.32 2.93 -9.20
CA VAL A 121 4.12 3.38 -7.83
C VAL A 121 5.18 4.43 -7.52
N LEU A 122 4.76 5.61 -7.07
CA LEU A 122 5.64 6.74 -6.81
C LEU A 122 5.29 7.35 -5.46
N ASP A 123 6.28 7.69 -4.64
CA ASP A 123 6.04 8.53 -3.47
C ASP A 123 6.19 10.01 -3.86
N SER A 124 5.06 10.72 -3.91
CA SER A 124 5.00 12.16 -4.08
C SER A 124 5.27 12.86 -2.74
N ARG A 125 6.11 13.90 -2.77
CA ARG A 125 6.48 14.68 -1.59
C ARG A 125 6.21 16.16 -1.86
N SER A 126 5.57 16.83 -0.90
CA SER A 126 5.50 18.28 -0.92
C SER A 126 6.87 18.87 -0.64
N HIS A 127 7.18 20.03 -1.24
CA HIS A 127 8.38 20.78 -0.89
C HIS A 127 8.33 21.28 0.57
N ASP A 128 7.13 21.61 1.05
CA ASP A 128 6.91 22.37 2.28
C ASP A 128 6.29 21.53 3.41
N GLY A 129 6.16 20.21 3.22
CA GLY A 129 5.50 19.33 4.19
C GLY A 129 6.32 18.06 4.48
N PRO A 130 6.22 17.50 5.69
CA PRO A 130 6.98 16.30 6.09
C PRO A 130 6.41 15.00 5.51
N GLY A 131 5.21 15.03 4.94
CA GLY A 131 4.50 13.84 4.47
C GLY A 131 4.86 13.41 3.05
N SER A 132 4.75 12.11 2.79
CA SER A 132 4.74 11.56 1.44
C SER A 132 3.42 10.84 1.15
N HIS A 133 2.98 10.93 -0.10
CA HIS A 133 1.77 10.30 -0.60
C HIS A 133 2.13 9.35 -1.74
N THR A 134 1.69 8.10 -1.65
CA THR A 134 1.88 7.14 -2.72
C THR A 134 0.86 7.39 -3.84
N VAL A 135 1.38 7.55 -5.06
CA VAL A 135 0.63 7.71 -6.31
C VAL A 135 0.80 6.45 -7.14
N ILE A 136 -0.31 5.91 -7.62
CA ILE A 136 -0.38 4.71 -8.46
C ILE A 136 -0.90 5.12 -9.83
N SER A 137 -0.15 4.81 -10.89
CA SER A 137 -0.48 5.29 -12.24
C SER A 137 -0.03 4.37 -13.35
N HIS A 138 -0.69 4.45 -14.52
CA HIS A 138 -0.14 3.91 -15.75
C HIS A 138 1.10 4.69 -16.16
N ARG A 139 2.05 3.99 -16.80
CA ARG A 139 3.26 4.59 -17.37
C ARG A 139 2.96 5.76 -18.29
N HIS A 140 1.99 5.59 -19.21
CA HIS A 140 1.61 6.65 -20.15
C HIS A 140 0.95 7.86 -19.47
N CYS A 141 0.12 7.63 -18.43
CA CYS A 141 -0.55 8.71 -17.71
C CYS A 141 0.47 9.62 -17.02
N LEU A 142 1.54 9.03 -16.48
CA LEU A 142 2.61 9.80 -15.85
C LEU A 142 3.51 10.48 -16.90
N ALA A 143 3.85 9.80 -17.99
CA ALA A 143 4.78 10.29 -19.01
C ALA A 143 4.33 11.66 -19.57
N GLU A 144 3.03 11.86 -19.77
CA GLU A 144 2.48 13.13 -20.25
C GLU A 144 2.61 14.30 -19.24
N ARG A 145 2.90 14.01 -17.97
CA ARG A 145 2.85 14.96 -16.85
C ARG A 145 4.23 15.25 -16.26
N ILE A 146 5.22 14.42 -16.53
CA ILE A 146 6.62 14.66 -16.19
C ILE A 146 7.24 15.52 -17.28
N ARG A 147 7.89 16.64 -16.90
CA ARG A 147 8.61 17.46 -17.88
C ARG A 147 9.75 16.66 -18.53
N PRO A 148 9.91 16.72 -19.87
CA PRO A 148 10.99 16.02 -20.57
C PRO A 148 12.39 16.41 -20.09
N GLU A 149 12.55 17.61 -19.52
CA GLU A 149 13.83 18.07 -18.98
C GLU A 149 14.25 17.39 -17.65
N ASN A 150 13.38 16.59 -17.03
CA ASN A 150 13.68 15.87 -15.78
C ASN A 150 14.56 14.64 -16.07
N ALA A 151 15.88 14.82 -16.10
CA ALA A 151 16.85 13.75 -16.44
C ALA A 151 17.40 12.96 -15.22
N GLY A 152 16.70 12.92 -14.08
CA GLY A 152 17.17 12.25 -12.86
C GLY A 152 16.12 11.38 -12.19
N GLU A 153 16.50 10.68 -11.11
CA GLU A 153 15.60 9.83 -10.28
C GLU A 153 14.45 10.60 -9.62
N ARG A 154 14.42 11.94 -9.75
CA ARG A 154 13.41 12.82 -9.18
C ARG A 154 12.85 13.74 -10.28
N ALA A 155 11.54 13.70 -10.46
CA ALA A 155 10.80 14.57 -11.37
C ALA A 155 9.95 15.58 -10.58
N ARG A 156 9.89 16.83 -11.05
CA ARG A 156 8.96 17.83 -10.53
C ARG A 156 7.72 17.91 -11.42
N ALA A 157 6.55 17.88 -10.79
CA ALA A 157 5.27 18.11 -11.43
C ALA A 157 4.54 19.27 -10.74
N ARG A 158 3.82 20.10 -11.51
CA ARG A 158 3.02 21.21 -10.95
C ARG A 158 1.71 20.73 -10.32
N LYS A 159 1.17 19.60 -10.78
CA LYS A 159 -0.06 18.96 -10.29
C LYS A 159 0.11 17.44 -10.33
N ILE A 160 -0.43 16.75 -9.35
CA ILE A 160 -0.43 15.28 -9.21
C ILE A 160 -1.87 14.83 -8.95
N GLY A 161 -2.30 13.74 -9.60
CA GLY A 161 -3.67 13.20 -9.51
C GLY A 161 -4.63 13.71 -10.61
N ARG A 162 -5.93 13.42 -10.43
CA ARG A 162 -7.00 13.81 -11.37
C ARG A 162 -7.12 15.33 -11.50
N MET A 163 -7.40 15.80 -12.71
CA MET A 163 -7.81 17.18 -12.95
C MET A 163 -9.31 17.27 -12.69
N CYS A 164 -9.69 17.85 -11.55
CA CYS A 164 -11.02 18.38 -11.34
C CYS A 164 -11.16 19.73 -12.06
#